data_AF-A0AAW2TSZ5-F1
#
_entry.id   AF-A0AAW2TSZ5-F1
#
_cell.length_a   1.000
_cell.length_b   1.000
_cell.length_c   1.000
_cell.angle_alpha   90.00
_cell.angle_beta   90.00
_cell.angle_gamma   90.00
#
_symmetry.space_group_name_H-M   'P 1'
#
loop_
_entity.id
_entity.type
_entity.pdbx_description
1 polymer ?
#
loop_
_entity_poly.entity_id
_entity_poly.type
_entity_poly.pdbx_seq_one_letter_code
_entity_poly.pdbx_strand_id
1 'polypeptide(L)'
;MEVLRVLLQQLIEQDSGFSFQWRCRELGLFQLCFADDLLLFCKADESSVSVFKRDLDLFASLSSLHANSVKSHLIISRSAHDVRSDLLVVLDFQEGRLPVQYLRIPLLSSHLSILDCKPYADEN
;
A
#
# COMPACT_ATOMS: atom_id res chain seq x y z
N MET A 1 -9.17 11.89 -3.12
CA MET A 1 -8.29 10.76 -3.51
C MET A 1 -8.16 10.56 -5.02
N GLU A 2 -9.09 10.98 -5.87
CA GLU A 2 -8.97 10.79 -7.33
C GLU A 2 -7.70 11.41 -7.93
N VAL A 3 -7.28 12.58 -7.44
CA VAL A 3 -6.03 13.23 -7.87
C VAL A 3 -4.81 12.35 -7.58
N LEU A 4 -4.70 11.79 -6.36
CA LEU A 4 -3.61 10.87 -6.00
C LEU A 4 -3.60 9.65 -6.92
N ARG A 5 -4.79 9.10 -7.23
CA ARG A 5 -4.91 7.97 -8.16
C ARG A 5 -4.37 8.30 -9.55
N VAL A 6 -4.69 9.49 -10.07
CA VAL A 6 -4.22 9.95 -11.39
C VAL A 6 -2.70 10.15 -11.39
N LEU A 7 -2.15 10.78 -10.34
CA LEU A 7 -0.70 10.98 -10.21
C LEU A 7 0.04 9.63 -10.17
N LEU A 8 -0.38 8.72 -9.29
CA LEU A 8 0.20 7.38 -9.16
C LEU A 8 0.21 6.66 -10.50
N GLN A 9 -0.92 6.69 -11.21
CA GLN A 9 -1.01 6.03 -12.50
C GLN A 9 -0.04 6.63 -13.53
N GLN A 10 0.10 7.97 -13.57
CA GLN A 10 1.04 8.64 -14.47
C GLN A 10 2.49 8.28 -14.15
N LEU A 11 2.90 8.29 -12.89
CA LEU A 11 4.28 7.93 -12.53
C LEU A 11 4.56 6.45 -12.78
N ILE A 12 3.61 5.56 -12.51
CA ILE A 12 3.73 4.12 -12.81
C ILE A 12 3.89 3.88 -14.31
N GLU A 13 3.14 4.59 -15.16
CA GLU A 13 3.22 4.44 -16.62
C GLU A 13 4.52 5.02 -17.20
N GLN A 14 5.09 6.05 -16.56
CA GLN A 14 6.34 6.69 -17.00
C GLN A 14 7.60 5.96 -16.50
N ASP A 15 7.51 5.28 -15.35
CA ASP A 15 8.66 4.65 -14.72
C ASP A 15 8.79 3.17 -15.12
N SER A 16 9.78 2.87 -15.96
CA SER A 16 10.08 1.51 -16.41
C SER A 16 10.61 0.59 -15.29
N GLY A 17 10.96 1.15 -14.13
CA GLY A 17 11.39 0.43 -12.94
C GLY A 17 10.24 -0.03 -12.06
N PHE A 18 9.01 0.46 -12.27
CA PHE A 18 7.86 0.02 -11.47
C PHE A 18 7.46 -1.41 -11.83
N SER A 19 7.19 -2.21 -10.80
CA SER A 19 6.68 -3.56 -10.95
C SER A 19 5.48 -3.81 -10.05
N PHE A 20 4.40 -4.31 -10.65
CA PHE A 20 3.23 -4.77 -9.90
C PHE A 20 3.55 -5.99 -9.04
N GLN A 21 2.87 -6.09 -7.90
CA GLN A 21 2.84 -7.33 -7.14
C GLN A 21 2.27 -8.46 -7.99
N TRP A 22 2.85 -9.66 -7.90
CA TRP A 22 2.57 -10.74 -8.85
C TRP A 22 1.08 -11.13 -8.94
N ARG A 23 0.35 -11.11 -7.82
CA ARG A 23 -1.11 -11.38 -7.78
C ARG A 23 -1.97 -10.24 -8.33
N CYS A 24 -1.42 -9.03 -8.36
CA CYS A 24 -2.14 -7.82 -8.74
C CYS A 24 -1.87 -7.42 -10.20
N ARG A 25 -0.86 -8.03 -10.83
CA ARG A 25 -0.38 -7.69 -12.18
C ARG A 25 -1.46 -7.82 -13.25
N GLU A 26 -2.20 -8.91 -13.27
CA GLU A 26 -3.25 -9.15 -14.29
C GLU A 26 -4.40 -8.14 -14.20
N LEU A 27 -4.67 -7.64 -12.99
CA LEU A 27 -5.71 -6.64 -12.74
C LEU A 27 -5.19 -5.19 -12.86
N GLY A 28 -3.89 -4.99 -13.06
CA GLY A 28 -3.26 -3.67 -12.96
C GLY A 28 -3.51 -3.02 -11.59
N LEU A 29 -3.71 -3.81 -10.54
CA LEU A 29 -4.11 -3.32 -9.23
C LEU A 29 -2.86 -2.82 -8.47
N PHE A 30 -2.82 -1.52 -8.19
CA PHE A 30 -1.75 -0.91 -7.40
C PHE A 30 -2.27 -0.13 -6.19
N GLN A 31 -3.57 0.11 -6.11
CA GLN A 31 -4.18 0.81 -4.99
C GLN A 31 -5.60 0.36 -4.70
N LEU A 32 -6.01 0.49 -3.44
CA LEU A 32 -7.40 0.52 -2.99
C LEU A 32 -7.56 1.73 -2.09
N CYS A 33 -8.60 2.53 -2.31
CA CYS A 33 -8.88 3.70 -1.47
C CYS A 33 -10.34 3.71 -1.03
N PHE A 34 -10.57 4.02 0.24
CA PHE A 34 -11.91 4.27 0.77
C PHE A 34 -11.84 5.38 1.81
N ALA A 35 -12.58 6.48 1.57
CA ALA A 35 -12.45 7.72 2.33
C ALA A 35 -10.97 8.15 2.44
N ASP A 36 -10.42 8.12 3.66
CA ASP A 36 -9.04 8.50 3.96
C ASP A 36 -8.07 7.31 4.05
N ASP A 37 -8.59 6.07 4.02
CA ASP A 37 -7.77 4.87 4.12
C ASP A 37 -7.29 4.43 2.72
N LEU A 38 -5.98 4.26 2.60
CA LEU A 38 -5.30 3.88 1.35
C LEU A 38 -4.47 2.61 1.56
N LEU A 39 -4.61 1.66 0.65
CA LEU A 39 -3.71 0.53 0.49
C LEU A 39 -3.00 0.67 -0.85
N LEU A 40 -1.67 0.54 -0.84
CA LEU A 40 -0.83 0.55 -2.03
C LEU A 40 -0.15 -0.81 -2.20
N PHE A 41 -0.06 -1.27 -3.45
CA PHE A 41 0.48 -2.58 -3.80
C PHE A 41 1.54 -2.45 -4.89
N CYS A 42 2.75 -2.91 -4.60
CA CYS A 42 3.81 -3.05 -5.59
C CYS A 42 4.66 -4.29 -5.28
N LYS A 43 5.58 -4.62 -6.18
CA LYS A 43 6.65 -5.56 -5.90
C LYS A 43 7.54 -5.00 -4.78
N ALA A 44 8.03 -5.88 -3.92
CA ALA A 44 8.93 -5.53 -2.83
C ALA A 44 10.36 -5.33 -3.37
N ASP A 45 10.57 -4.22 -4.07
CA ASP A 45 11.87 -3.73 -4.53
C ASP A 45 11.96 -2.21 -4.41
N GLU A 46 13.19 -1.71 -4.35
CA GLU A 46 13.48 -0.29 -4.11
C GLU A 46 12.89 0.60 -5.21
N SER A 47 12.99 0.17 -6.48
CA SER A 47 12.48 0.92 -7.62
C SER A 47 10.98 1.19 -7.51
N SER A 48 10.17 0.16 -7.26
CA SER A 48 8.71 0.31 -7.18
C SER A 48 8.28 1.12 -5.96
N VAL A 49 8.94 0.91 -4.82
CA VAL A 49 8.65 1.64 -3.58
C VAL A 49 9.04 3.13 -3.72
N SER A 50 10.13 3.43 -4.43
CA SER A 50 10.56 4.80 -4.71
C SER A 50 9.60 5.55 -5.65
N VAL A 51 8.90 4.84 -6.55
CA VAL A 51 7.80 5.44 -7.34
C VAL A 51 6.69 5.93 -6.41
N PHE A 52 6.25 5.10 -5.47
CA PHE A 52 5.22 5.50 -4.50
C PHE A 52 5.67 6.65 -3.60
N LYS A 53 6.92 6.65 -3.14
CA LYS A 53 7.44 7.77 -2.34
C LYS A 53 7.37 9.09 -3.10
N ARG A 54 7.88 9.11 -4.35
CA ARG A 54 7.83 10.29 -5.22
C ARG A 54 6.41 10.78 -5.45
N ASP A 55 5.47 9.86 -5.66
CA ASP A 55 4.07 10.22 -5.89
C ASP A 55 3.43 10.82 -4.65
N LEU A 56 3.63 10.20 -3.48
CA LEU A 56 3.15 10.71 -2.20
C LEU A 56 3.72 12.10 -1.88
N ASP A 57 5.01 12.31 -2.15
CA ASP A 57 5.67 13.62 -1.97
C ASP A 57 5.11 14.67 -2.93
N LEU A 58 4.92 14.31 -4.20
CA LEU A 58 4.31 15.19 -5.20
C LEU A 58 2.88 15.55 -4.80
N PHE A 59 2.07 14.57 -4.44
CA PHE A 59 0.70 14.79 -3.97
C PHE A 59 0.68 15.68 -2.72
N ALA A 60 1.58 15.46 -1.77
CA ALA A 60 1.71 16.29 -0.58
C ALA A 60 2.09 17.73 -0.94
N SER A 61 2.99 17.94 -1.90
CA SER A 61 3.36 19.29 -2.36
C SER A 61 2.19 20.03 -3.02
N LEU A 62 1.32 19.33 -3.73
CA LEU A 62 0.20 19.92 -4.47
C LEU A 62 -1.03 20.16 -3.58
N SER A 63 -1.30 19.26 -2.64
CA SER A 63 -2.50 19.28 -1.80
C SER A 63 -2.26 19.75 -0.36
N SER A 64 -1.00 19.84 0.06
CA SER A 64 -0.57 19.99 1.46
C SER A 64 -1.00 18.84 2.39
N LEU A 65 -1.56 17.75 1.85
CA LEU A 65 -1.95 16.56 2.62
C LEU A 65 -0.79 15.57 2.66
N HIS A 66 -0.35 15.24 3.88
CA HIS A 66 0.77 14.34 4.10
C HIS A 66 0.27 13.00 4.64
N ALA A 67 0.89 11.91 4.19
CA ALA A 67 0.68 10.60 4.80
C ALA A 67 1.14 10.66 6.27
N ASN A 68 0.32 10.09 7.17
CA ASN A 68 0.65 10.07 8.58
C ASN A 68 1.60 8.90 8.86
N SER A 69 2.90 9.17 9.01
CA SER A 69 3.93 8.13 9.23
C SER A 69 3.72 7.25 10.48
N VAL A 70 2.92 7.71 11.45
CA VAL A 70 2.56 6.92 12.65
C VAL A 70 1.44 5.93 12.36
N LYS A 71 0.53 6.26 11.43
CA LYS A 71 -0.60 5.40 11.05
C LYS A 71 -0.32 4.59 9.77
N SER A 72 0.58 5.07 8.93
CA SER A 72 1.01 4.43 7.70
C SER A 72 2.03 3.34 7.99
N HIS A 73 1.79 2.16 7.44
CA HIS A 73 2.62 1.00 7.67
C HIS A 73 3.06 0.38 6.35
N LEU A 74 4.32 -0.06 6.29
CA LEU A 74 4.82 -0.87 5.20
C LEU A 74 4.75 -2.36 5.58
N ILE A 75 3.97 -3.14 4.83
CA ILE A 75 3.83 -4.59 5.06
C ILE A 75 4.66 -5.32 4.01
N ILE A 76 5.69 -6.03 4.44
CA ILE A 76 6.65 -6.69 3.55
C ILE A 76 6.38 -8.21 3.55
N SER A 77 6.38 -8.82 2.37
CA SER A 77 6.24 -10.28 2.26
C SER A 77 7.48 -10.98 2.83
N ARG A 78 7.28 -12.14 3.48
CA ARG A 78 8.39 -12.92 4.07
C ARG A 78 9.51 -13.25 3.07
N SER A 79 9.19 -13.39 1.77
CA SER A 79 10.18 -13.66 0.73
C SER A 79 11.10 -12.49 0.39
N ALA A 80 10.85 -11.29 0.93
CA ALA A 80 11.59 -10.06 0.65
C ALA A 80 12.24 -9.48 1.92
N HIS A 81 12.61 -10.35 2.87
CA HIS A 81 13.24 -9.92 4.12
C HIS A 81 14.61 -9.24 3.92
N ASP A 82 15.33 -9.61 2.85
CA ASP A 82 16.68 -9.11 2.59
C ASP A 82 16.70 -7.61 2.24
N VAL A 83 15.65 -7.12 1.58
CA VAL A 83 15.51 -5.70 1.17
C VAL A 83 14.72 -4.87 2.19
N ARG A 84 14.28 -5.47 3.30
CA ARG A 84 13.37 -4.86 4.27
C ARG A 84 13.83 -3.50 4.76
N SER A 85 15.09 -3.42 5.21
CA SER A 85 15.65 -2.20 5.80
C SER A 85 15.66 -1.07 4.78
N ASP A 86 16.04 -1.38 3.54
CA ASP A 86 16.12 -0.39 2.46
C ASP A 86 14.72 0.16 2.13
N LEU A 87 13.71 -0.70 2.03
CA LEU A 87 12.34 -0.26 1.73
C LEU A 87 11.74 0.61 2.85
N LEU A 88 12.03 0.29 4.11
CA LEU A 88 11.57 1.10 5.25
C LEU A 88 12.21 2.49 5.24
N VAL A 89 13.49 2.58 4.89
CA VAL A 89 14.21 3.86 4.77
C VAL A 89 13.64 4.71 3.62
N VAL A 90 13.29 4.11 2.48
CA VAL A 90 12.75 4.84 1.33
C VAL A 90 11.39 5.48 1.64
N LEU A 91 10.46 4.75 2.27
CA LEU A 91 9.12 5.26 2.57
C LEU A 91 9.02 6.05 3.87
N ASP A 92 9.97 5.89 4.79
CA ASP A 92 9.93 6.45 6.14
C ASP A 92 8.67 6.04 6.93
N PHE A 93 8.21 4.80 6.72
CA PHE A 93 7.08 4.21 7.42
C PHE A 93 7.54 3.13 8.39
N GLN A 94 6.75 2.91 9.44
CA GLN A 94 6.97 1.78 10.33
C GLN A 94 6.58 0.47 9.65
N GLU A 95 7.27 -0.62 10.02
CA GLU A 95 6.85 -1.92 9.53
C GLU A 95 5.52 -2.35 10.16
N GLY A 96 4.56 -2.69 9.31
CA GLY A 96 3.32 -3.35 9.70
C GLY A 96 3.45 -4.87 9.70
N ARG A 97 2.67 -5.53 10.55
CA ARG A 97 2.52 -6.99 10.55
C ARG A 97 1.07 -7.36 10.32
N LEU A 98 0.84 -8.41 9.52
CA LEU A 98 -0.49 -8.98 9.35
C LEU A 98 -0.89 -9.76 10.61
N PRO A 99 -2.19 -9.77 10.99
CA PRO A 99 -3.30 -9.10 10.31
C PRO A 99 -3.33 -7.58 10.53
N VAL A 100 -3.64 -6.83 9.47
CA VAL A 100 -3.91 -5.37 9.53
C VAL A 100 -5.39 -5.12 9.31
N GLN A 101 -6.00 -4.25 10.08
CA GLN A 101 -7.42 -3.90 9.90
C GLN A 101 -7.57 -2.84 8.81
N TYR A 102 -8.38 -3.13 7.80
CA TYR A 102 -8.81 -2.19 6.77
C TYR A 102 -10.33 -2.21 6.70
N LEU A 103 -10.98 -1.05 6.90
CA LEU A 103 -12.44 -0.94 6.99
C LEU A 103 -13.05 -1.87 8.05
N ARG A 104 -12.37 -2.02 9.19
CA ARG A 104 -12.71 -2.95 10.28
C ARG A 104 -12.66 -4.43 9.88
N ILE A 105 -12.14 -4.77 8.70
CA ILE A 105 -11.95 -6.16 8.25
C ILE A 105 -10.47 -6.51 8.35
N PRO A 106 -10.10 -7.65 8.93
CA PRO A 106 -8.71 -8.07 9.00
C PRO A 106 -8.22 -8.49 7.61
N LEU A 107 -7.19 -7.83 7.12
CA LEU A 107 -6.40 -8.28 5.99
C LEU A 107 -5.47 -9.40 6.47
N LEU A 108 -5.67 -10.60 5.92
CA LEU A 108 -4.90 -11.80 6.25
C LEU A 108 -3.92 -12.12 5.12
N SER A 109 -2.84 -12.83 5.45
CA SER A 109 -1.98 -13.45 4.44
C SER A 109 -2.61 -14.70 3.80
N SER A 110 -3.65 -15.24 4.43
CA SER A 110 -4.42 -16.40 4.00
C SER A 110 -5.75 -15.97 3.36
N HIS A 111 -6.51 -16.94 2.84
CA HIS A 111 -7.87 -16.69 2.38
C HIS A 111 -8.73 -16.20 3.54
N LEU A 112 -9.45 -15.09 3.34
CA LEU A 112 -10.41 -14.58 4.30
C LEU A 112 -11.63 -15.50 4.29
N SER A 113 -11.95 -16.14 5.41
CA SER A 113 -13.15 -16.96 5.53
C SER A 113 -14.30 -16.14 6.11
N ILE A 114 -15.54 -16.56 5.86
CA ILE A 114 -16.73 -15.92 6.46
C ILE A 114 -16.63 -15.92 7.99
N LEU A 115 -16.01 -16.95 8.58
CA LEU A 115 -15.78 -17.03 10.02
C LEU A 115 -14.86 -15.92 10.54
N ASP A 116 -13.87 -15.51 9.76
CA ASP A 116 -12.98 -14.39 10.10
C ASP A 116 -13.71 -13.06 10.05
N CYS A 117 -14.79 -12.96 9.25
CA CYS A 117 -15.62 -11.75 9.12
C CYS A 117 -16.78 -11.68 10.13
N LYS A 118 -17.20 -12.81 10.73
CA LYS A 118 -18.32 -12.87 11.68
C LYS A 118 -18.27 -11.86 12.82
N PRO A 119 -17.13 -11.66 13.54
CA PRO A 119 -17.09 -10.69 14.63
C PRO A 119 -17.31 -9.24 14.19
N TYR A 120 -17.27 -8.95 12.88
CA TYR A 120 -17.44 -7.61 12.32
C TYR A 120 -18.80 -7.42 11.62
N ALA A 121 -19.58 -8.49 11.43
CA ALA A 121 -20.89 -8.45 10.79
C ALA A 121 -22.05 -8.22 11.78
N ASP A 122 -21.83 -8.51 13.07
CA ASP A 122 -22.87 -8.46 14.11
C ASP A 122 -22.79 -7.19 14.99
N GLU A 123 -21.95 -6.21 14.64
CA GLU A 123 -21.97 -4.88 15.27
C GLU A 123 -22.99 -3.97 14.56
N ASN A 124 -24.27 -4.18 14.84
CA ASN A 124 -25.34 -3.22 14.54
C ASN A 124 -26.42 -3.25 15.62
#